data_AF-A0A7R9MNT5-F1
#
_entry.id   AF-A0A7R9MNT5-F1
#
_cell.length_a   1.000
_cell.length_b   1.000
_cell.length_c   1.000
_cell.angle_alpha   90.00
_cell.angle_beta   90.00
_cell.angle_gamma   90.00
#
_symmetry.space_group_name_H-M   'P 1'
#
loop_
_entity.id
_entity.type
_entity.pdbx_description
1 polymer ?
#
loop_
_entity_poly.entity_id
_entity_poly.type
_entity_poly.pdbx_seq_one_letter_code
_entity_poly.pdbx_strand_id
1 'polypeptide(L)'
;LHARDRVGVEDFVLLEDYTNPNAFIDNLKKRFKENLIYTFIGQVLVSVNPYKNLDIYSNEIIEKYRNVNLYELPPHIFAISDVSYRLMREESRDQCILISGESGSGKTEASKKILQYLAAASHHNPTVESVKDKLLLSNPVLEAFGNAKTNRNDNSSRFGKYMDIEFDYLGSPLGGHINNYLLEKSRVIHQNKGERNFHIFYELLNGADDETLTKLFLRRDPQSYFYLNQGDSEEITGTDDSKQYTVVKNAFKAFDFGEKEQNTILSIVSSVLHMGNTGFYEEDGQAVIAQLKTVSHICNLLQCKEDLLQHAFTNRTIEAR
;
A
#
# COMPACT_ATOMS: atom_id res chain seq x y z
N LEU A 1 20.29 -29.60 28.15
CA LEU A 1 19.43 -29.47 26.96
C LEU A 1 18.79 -28.08 27.03
N HIS A 2 19.55 -27.10 26.55
CA HIS A 2 19.37 -25.70 26.90
C HIS A 2 18.19 -25.10 26.12
N ALA A 3 17.59 -24.01 26.60
CA ALA A 3 16.51 -23.31 25.89
C ALA A 3 16.86 -23.00 24.40
N ARG A 4 18.16 -22.83 24.12
CA ARG A 4 18.76 -22.71 22.77
C ARG A 4 18.46 -23.90 21.85
N ASP A 5 18.46 -25.13 22.38
CA ASP A 5 18.20 -26.36 21.59
C ASP A 5 16.72 -26.46 21.17
N ARG A 6 15.82 -25.94 22.03
CA ARG A 6 14.36 -26.00 21.89
C ARG A 6 13.80 -24.84 21.05
N VAL A 7 14.28 -23.63 21.27
CA VAL A 7 13.71 -22.40 20.68
C VAL A 7 14.54 -21.89 19.48
N GLY A 8 15.84 -22.17 19.43
CA GLY A 8 16.76 -21.65 18.41
C GLY A 8 17.57 -20.44 18.89
N VAL A 9 18.51 -19.98 18.06
CA VAL A 9 19.35 -18.80 18.30
C VAL A 9 18.66 -17.51 17.85
N GLU A 10 18.84 -16.44 18.63
CA GLU A 10 18.28 -15.12 18.37
C GLU A 10 19.05 -14.32 17.31
N ASP A 11 20.35 -14.61 17.15
CA ASP A 11 21.20 -14.06 16.11
C ASP A 11 21.90 -15.20 15.34
N PHE A 12 21.77 -15.17 14.01
CA PHE A 12 22.41 -16.12 13.11
C PHE A 12 23.94 -16.05 13.12
N VAL A 13 24.55 -14.96 13.61
CA VAL A 13 26.00 -14.89 13.85
C VAL A 13 26.45 -15.93 14.88
N LEU A 14 25.55 -16.37 15.77
CA LEU A 14 25.78 -17.40 16.78
C LEU A 14 25.41 -18.82 16.30
N LEU A 15 25.08 -18.99 15.01
CA LEU A 15 24.76 -20.30 14.45
C LEU A 15 26.05 -21.08 14.16
N GLU A 16 26.18 -22.28 14.73
CA GLU A 16 27.42 -23.08 14.63
C GLU A 16 27.71 -23.55 13.20
N ASP A 17 26.69 -24.03 12.48
CA ASP A 17 26.79 -24.48 11.08
C ASP A 17 26.22 -23.41 10.13
N TYR A 18 26.79 -22.20 10.17
CA TYR A 18 26.31 -21.05 9.41
C TYR A 18 26.41 -21.21 7.88
N THR A 19 27.24 -22.15 7.40
CA THR A 19 27.38 -22.47 5.97
C THR A 19 26.28 -23.35 5.43
N ASN A 20 25.53 -24.04 6.30
CA ASN A 20 24.51 -24.99 5.90
C ASN A 20 23.13 -24.31 5.81
N PRO A 21 22.52 -24.24 4.61
CA PRO A 21 21.21 -23.63 4.44
C PRO A 21 20.11 -24.31 5.27
N ASN A 22 20.23 -25.62 5.52
CA ASN A 22 19.27 -26.36 6.32
C ASN A 22 19.32 -25.93 7.79
N ALA A 23 20.51 -25.68 8.34
CA ALA A 23 20.65 -25.18 9.71
C ALA A 23 19.99 -23.81 9.88
N PHE A 24 20.10 -22.95 8.87
CA PHE A 24 19.45 -21.64 8.85
C PHE A 24 17.92 -21.77 8.86
N ILE A 25 17.38 -22.60 7.96
CA ILE A 25 15.93 -22.86 7.85
C ILE A 25 15.40 -23.52 9.13
N ASP A 26 16.14 -24.47 9.71
CA ASP A 26 15.73 -25.18 10.91
C ASP A 26 15.67 -24.27 12.13
N ASN A 27 16.58 -23.30 12.25
CA ASN A 27 16.50 -22.27 13.28
C ASN A 27 15.22 -21.43 13.14
N LEU A 28 14.92 -20.94 11.93
CA LEU A 28 13.68 -20.19 11.67
C LEU A 28 12.45 -21.03 12.02
N LYS A 29 12.42 -22.31 11.63
CA LYS A 29 11.31 -23.22 11.94
C LYS A 29 11.12 -23.42 13.44
N LYS A 30 12.19 -23.60 14.21
CA LYS A 30 12.12 -23.76 15.68
C LYS A 30 11.53 -22.51 16.33
N ARG A 31 12.05 -21.33 15.97
CA ARG A 31 11.56 -20.04 16.48
C ARG A 31 10.10 -19.78 16.11
N PHE A 32 9.76 -20.02 14.84
CA PHE A 32 8.41 -19.80 14.33
C PHE A 32 7.36 -20.69 15.01
N LYS A 33 7.70 -21.94 15.35
CA LYS A 33 6.81 -22.84 16.11
C LYS A 33 6.42 -22.28 17.49
N GLU A 34 7.30 -21.49 18.09
CA GLU A 34 7.08 -20.82 19.38
C GLU A 34 6.55 -19.38 19.19
N ASN A 35 6.07 -19.01 17.99
CA ASN A 35 5.60 -17.67 17.61
C ASN A 35 6.66 -16.56 17.67
N LEU A 36 7.94 -16.91 17.64
CA LEU A 36 9.05 -15.96 17.55
C LEU A 36 9.38 -15.70 16.07
N ILE A 37 8.82 -14.61 15.54
CA ILE A 37 8.89 -14.29 14.11
C ILE A 37 10.13 -13.47 13.71
N TYR A 38 10.85 -12.95 14.69
CA TYR A 38 12.00 -12.06 14.49
C TYR A 38 13.30 -12.78 14.85
N THR A 39 14.32 -12.62 14.03
CA THR A 39 15.67 -13.17 14.26
C THR A 39 16.71 -12.23 13.65
N PHE A 40 17.83 -11.96 14.34
CA PHE A 40 18.90 -11.12 13.82
C PHE A 40 19.87 -11.88 12.91
N ILE A 41 20.50 -11.14 12.00
CA ILE A 41 21.76 -11.49 11.35
C ILE A 41 22.67 -10.27 11.57
N GLY A 42 23.37 -10.22 12.69
CA GLY A 42 24.09 -9.01 13.11
C GLY A 42 23.13 -7.81 13.20
N GLN A 43 23.31 -6.79 12.36
CA GLN A 43 22.44 -5.59 12.34
C GLN A 43 21.17 -5.74 11.48
N VAL A 44 21.05 -6.83 10.72
CA VAL A 44 19.89 -7.11 9.88
C VAL A 44 18.82 -7.84 10.68
N LEU A 45 17.55 -7.49 10.50
CA LEU A 45 16.42 -8.18 11.10
C LEU A 45 15.67 -9.03 10.07
N VAL A 46 15.58 -10.34 10.31
CA VAL A 46 14.74 -11.25 9.56
C VAL A 46 13.37 -11.32 10.23
N SER A 47 12.30 -11.12 9.44
CA SER A 47 10.91 -11.23 9.87
C SER A 47 10.19 -12.29 9.05
N VAL A 48 9.54 -13.24 9.73
CA VAL A 48 8.74 -14.31 9.09
C VAL A 48 7.25 -14.04 9.35
N ASN A 49 6.46 -13.84 8.29
CA ASN A 49 5.04 -13.50 8.43
C ASN A 49 4.25 -14.61 9.18
N PRO A 50 3.64 -14.32 10.34
CA PRO A 50 2.88 -15.30 11.11
C PRO A 50 1.51 -15.66 10.54
N TYR A 51 0.97 -14.87 9.60
CA TYR A 51 -0.42 -14.99 9.11
C TYR A 51 -1.49 -15.01 10.23
N LYS A 52 -1.16 -14.45 11.39
CA LYS A 52 -2.05 -14.29 12.54
C LYS A 52 -1.58 -13.12 13.39
N ASN A 53 -2.49 -12.61 14.22
CA ASN A 53 -2.14 -11.57 15.19
C ASN A 53 -1.32 -12.16 16.34
N LEU A 54 -0.28 -11.43 16.73
CA LEU A 54 0.56 -11.73 17.90
C LEU A 54 0.58 -10.49 18.80
N ASP A 55 0.43 -10.69 20.10
CA ASP A 55 0.40 -9.61 21.10
C ASP A 55 1.80 -9.12 21.48
N ILE A 56 2.58 -8.73 20.47
CA ILE A 56 3.99 -8.29 20.61
C ILE A 56 4.19 -6.80 20.25
N TYR A 57 3.11 -6.06 20.02
CA TYR A 57 3.14 -4.67 19.56
C TYR A 57 2.40 -3.70 20.50
N SER A 58 2.23 -4.07 21.77
CA SER A 58 1.59 -3.20 22.77
C SER A 58 2.49 -2.03 23.16
N ASN A 59 1.90 -1.00 23.76
CA ASN A 59 2.65 0.15 24.28
C ASN A 59 3.65 -0.28 25.37
N GLU A 60 3.33 -1.29 26.18
CA GLU A 60 4.26 -1.85 27.16
C GLU A 60 5.53 -2.42 26.50
N ILE A 61 5.37 -3.09 25.36
CA ILE A 61 6.51 -3.59 24.59
C ILE A 61 7.30 -2.43 23.98
N ILE A 62 6.65 -1.36 23.49
CA ILE A 62 7.34 -0.16 23.01
C ILE A 62 8.23 0.43 24.11
N GLU A 63 7.69 0.65 25.30
CA GLU A 63 8.46 1.19 26.44
C GLU A 63 9.61 0.27 26.84
N LYS A 64 9.42 -1.05 26.75
CA LYS A 64 10.48 -2.02 27.06
C LYS A 64 11.69 -1.88 26.13
N TYR A 65 11.49 -1.59 24.85
CA TYR A 65 12.58 -1.45 23.87
C TYR A 65 13.17 -0.03 23.80
N ARG A 66 12.60 0.93 24.53
CA ARG A 66 13.02 2.33 24.49
C ARG A 66 14.36 2.55 25.17
N ASN A 67 15.29 3.22 24.47
CA ASN A 67 16.63 3.52 24.95
C ASN A 67 17.43 2.29 25.39
N VAL A 68 17.23 1.17 24.70
CA VAL A 68 17.94 -0.08 24.97
C VAL A 68 18.93 -0.35 23.84
N ASN A 69 20.12 -0.85 24.19
CA ASN A 69 21.10 -1.21 23.17
C ASN A 69 20.64 -2.43 22.37
N LEU A 70 21.06 -2.48 21.10
CA LEU A 70 20.86 -3.66 20.28
C LEU A 70 21.49 -4.87 21.01
N TYR A 71 20.82 -6.02 20.98
CA TYR A 71 21.21 -7.29 21.63
C TYR A 71 21.01 -7.41 23.15
N GLU A 72 20.63 -6.35 23.88
CA GLU A 72 20.24 -6.49 25.30
C GLU A 72 18.85 -7.15 25.46
N LEU A 73 17.99 -6.99 24.45
CA LEU A 73 16.67 -7.59 24.37
C LEU A 73 16.54 -8.54 23.18
N PRO A 74 15.53 -9.44 23.20
CA PRO A 74 15.28 -10.35 22.10
C PRO A 74 15.04 -9.63 20.76
N PRO A 75 15.20 -10.32 19.62
CA PRO A 75 14.98 -9.73 18.30
C PRO A 75 13.56 -9.20 18.15
N HIS A 76 13.46 -7.93 17.77
CA HIS A 76 12.18 -7.27 17.53
C HIS A 76 12.33 -6.08 16.59
N ILE A 77 11.27 -5.75 15.86
CA ILE A 77 11.27 -4.59 14.96
C ILE A 77 11.47 -3.27 15.71
N PHE A 78 10.97 -3.17 16.94
CA PHE A 78 11.16 -2.00 17.79
C PHE A 78 12.62 -1.79 18.21
N ALA A 79 13.44 -2.85 18.29
CA ALA A 79 14.86 -2.69 18.55
C ALA A 79 15.56 -1.94 17.40
N ILE A 80 15.21 -2.27 16.15
CA ILE A 80 15.72 -1.58 14.96
C ILE A 80 15.20 -0.13 14.91
N SER A 81 13.92 0.08 15.24
CA SER A 81 13.33 1.41 15.31
C SER A 81 14.00 2.30 16.36
N ASP A 82 14.26 1.77 17.57
CA ASP A 82 14.92 2.50 18.65
C ASP A 82 16.35 2.90 18.29
N VAL A 83 17.14 1.95 17.80
CA VAL A 83 18.52 2.21 17.40
C VAL A 83 18.56 3.27 16.30
N SER A 84 17.69 3.16 15.29
CA SER A 84 17.63 4.16 14.21
C SER A 84 17.25 5.54 14.77
N TYR A 85 16.21 5.62 15.60
CA TYR A 85 15.77 6.89 16.19
C TYR A 85 16.82 7.52 17.10
N ARG A 86 17.53 6.72 17.91
CA ARG A 86 18.60 7.22 18.77
C ARG A 86 19.80 7.70 17.97
N LEU A 87 20.28 6.93 17.00
CA LEU A 87 21.40 7.34 16.13
C LEU A 87 21.07 8.63 15.38
N MET A 88 19.84 8.77 14.89
CA MET A 88 19.38 10.02 14.27
C MET A 88 19.54 11.22 15.22
N ARG A 89 19.12 11.07 16.48
CA ARG A 89 19.17 12.15 17.49
C ARG A 89 20.58 12.43 18.01
N GLU A 90 21.33 11.38 18.30
CA GLU A 90 22.67 11.46 18.91
C GLU A 90 23.72 11.92 17.89
N GLU A 91 23.64 11.44 16.65
CA GLU A 91 24.60 11.78 15.60
C GLU A 91 24.14 12.93 14.69
N SER A 92 22.87 13.35 14.79
CA SER A 92 22.26 14.34 13.87
C SER A 92 22.43 13.93 12.40
N ARG A 93 22.17 12.66 12.09
CA ARG A 93 22.31 12.07 10.76
C ARG A 93 21.05 11.35 10.33
N ASP A 94 20.68 11.52 9.06
CA ASP A 94 19.54 10.83 8.47
C ASP A 94 19.72 9.31 8.52
N GLN A 95 18.63 8.61 8.81
CA GLN A 95 18.60 7.16 8.94
C GLN A 95 17.63 6.57 7.92
N CYS A 96 17.92 5.36 7.43
CA CYS A 96 17.09 4.68 6.45
C CYS A 96 16.86 3.22 6.89
N ILE A 97 15.58 2.84 7.05
CA ILE A 97 15.19 1.45 7.29
C ILE A 97 14.68 0.87 5.97
N LEU A 98 15.50 0.02 5.34
CA LEU A 98 15.12 -0.68 4.12
C LEU A 98 14.40 -2.00 4.44
N ILE A 99 13.13 -2.11 4.03
CA ILE A 99 12.32 -3.32 4.21
C ILE A 99 12.16 -4.02 2.86
N SER A 100 12.76 -5.21 2.73
CA SER A 100 12.68 -6.03 1.50
C SER A 100 11.88 -7.32 1.73
N GLY A 101 11.39 -7.92 0.63
CA GLY A 101 10.66 -9.19 0.66
C GLY A 101 9.63 -9.30 -0.46
N GLU A 102 9.17 -10.52 -0.71
CA GLU A 102 8.16 -10.81 -1.74
C GLU A 102 6.77 -10.25 -1.39
N SER A 103 5.83 -10.29 -2.34
CA SER A 103 4.43 -9.93 -2.06
C SER A 103 3.86 -10.79 -0.94
N GLY A 104 3.21 -10.18 0.06
CA GLY A 104 2.66 -10.89 1.21
C GLY A 104 3.67 -11.19 2.34
N SER A 105 4.94 -10.79 2.22
CA SER A 105 5.96 -11.07 3.25
C SER A 105 5.80 -10.27 4.56
N GLY A 106 4.91 -9.28 4.60
CA GLY A 106 4.67 -8.44 5.79
C GLY A 106 5.32 -7.05 5.76
N LYS A 107 5.87 -6.59 4.62
CA LYS A 107 6.53 -5.27 4.50
C LYS A 107 5.68 -4.10 5.00
N THR A 108 4.42 -4.04 4.56
CA THR A 108 3.49 -2.96 4.92
C THR A 108 3.21 -2.94 6.42
N GLU A 109 3.00 -4.11 7.02
CA GLU A 109 2.76 -4.24 8.46
C GLU A 109 4.01 -3.86 9.27
N ALA A 110 5.20 -4.29 8.83
CA ALA A 110 6.47 -3.89 9.43
C ALA A 110 6.63 -2.35 9.44
N SER A 111 6.36 -1.68 8.31
CA SER A 111 6.40 -0.22 8.21
C SER A 111 5.40 0.45 9.19
N LYS A 112 4.17 -0.06 9.30
CA LYS A 112 3.19 0.43 10.29
C LYS A 112 3.70 0.31 11.73
N LYS A 113 4.39 -0.79 12.07
CA LYS A 113 4.97 -0.98 13.42
C LYS A 113 6.15 -0.06 13.68
N ILE A 114 7.00 0.22 12.69
CA ILE A 114 8.07 1.21 12.82
C ILE A 114 7.47 2.59 13.10
N LEU A 115 6.46 3.00 12.34
CA LEU A 115 5.76 4.27 12.57
C LEU A 115 5.10 4.35 13.94
N GLN A 116 4.46 3.26 14.37
CA GLN A 116 3.87 3.16 15.72
C GLN A 116 4.91 3.40 16.80
N TYR A 117 6.10 2.81 16.66
CA TYR A 117 7.21 3.01 17.60
C TYR A 117 7.71 4.45 17.60
N LEU A 118 8.04 4.99 16.42
CA LEU A 118 8.60 6.34 16.28
C LEU A 118 7.67 7.39 16.89
N ALA A 119 6.36 7.29 16.63
CA ALA A 119 5.39 8.21 17.18
C ALA A 119 5.25 8.14 18.71
N ALA A 120 5.48 6.96 19.31
CA ALA A 120 5.47 6.81 20.76
C ALA A 120 6.79 7.25 21.41
N ALA A 121 7.92 7.03 20.73
CA ALA A 121 9.26 7.40 21.21
C ALA A 121 9.53 8.91 21.13
N SER A 122 8.92 9.60 20.17
CA SER A 122 8.83 11.06 20.16
C SER A 122 7.78 11.51 21.17
N HIS A 123 8.22 12.10 22.28
CA HIS A 123 7.41 12.56 23.42
C HIS A 123 6.01 13.09 23.01
N HIS A 124 5.00 12.77 23.83
CA HIS A 124 3.57 13.10 23.69
C HIS A 124 3.28 14.61 23.55
N ASN A 125 3.63 15.20 22.41
CA ASN A 125 3.17 16.51 22.00
C ASN A 125 1.90 16.30 21.15
N PRO A 126 0.80 17.04 21.35
CA PRO A 126 -0.43 16.86 20.57
C PRO A 126 -0.22 16.97 19.04
N THR A 127 0.82 17.68 18.61
CA THR A 127 1.25 17.78 17.21
C THR A 127 1.76 16.46 16.64
N VAL A 128 2.39 15.60 17.46
CA VAL A 128 2.92 14.29 17.07
C VAL A 128 1.82 13.30 16.72
N GLU A 129 0.73 13.28 17.51
CA GLU A 129 -0.44 12.45 17.22
C GLU A 129 -1.07 12.83 15.88
N SER A 130 -1.14 14.13 15.56
CA SER A 130 -1.64 14.60 14.27
C SER A 130 -0.80 14.12 13.07
N VAL A 131 0.53 14.15 13.16
CA VAL A 131 1.41 13.69 12.06
C VAL A 131 1.34 12.17 11.90
N LYS A 132 1.40 11.42 13.01
CA LYS A 132 1.22 9.96 13.01
C LYS A 132 -0.11 9.57 12.41
N ASP A 133 -1.20 10.19 12.87
CA ASP A 133 -2.55 9.88 12.42
C ASP A 133 -2.68 10.23 10.94
N LYS A 134 -2.19 11.39 10.48
CA LYS A 134 -2.16 11.71 9.05
C LYS A 134 -1.36 10.69 8.26
N LEU A 135 -0.13 10.32 8.66
CA LEU A 135 0.66 9.34 7.92
C LEU A 135 0.00 7.95 7.89
N LEU A 136 -0.64 7.51 8.98
CA LEU A 136 -1.35 6.23 9.03
C LEU A 136 -2.66 6.26 8.23
N LEU A 137 -3.40 7.38 8.28
CA LEU A 137 -4.64 7.60 7.53
C LEU A 137 -4.38 7.72 6.03
N SER A 138 -3.13 7.97 5.59
CA SER A 138 -2.76 7.96 4.16
C SER A 138 -2.86 6.57 3.55
N ASN A 139 -2.67 5.53 4.37
CA ASN A 139 -2.60 4.16 3.89
C ASN A 139 -3.90 3.72 3.23
N PRO A 140 -5.10 3.89 3.82
CA PRO A 140 -6.35 3.58 3.12
C PRO A 140 -6.45 4.15 1.71
N VAL A 141 -6.08 5.42 1.52
CA VAL A 141 -6.13 6.06 0.19
C VAL A 141 -5.09 5.42 -0.74
N LEU A 142 -3.84 5.27 -0.28
CA LEU A 142 -2.78 4.68 -1.10
C LEU A 142 -3.03 3.20 -1.42
N GLU A 143 -3.62 2.45 -0.49
CA GLU A 143 -4.00 1.05 -0.68
C GLU A 143 -5.17 0.92 -1.66
N ALA A 144 -6.19 1.78 -1.57
CA ALA A 144 -7.31 1.76 -2.52
C ALA A 144 -6.86 2.01 -3.97
N PHE A 145 -5.97 2.98 -4.19
CA PHE A 145 -5.50 3.38 -5.53
C PHE A 145 -4.27 2.61 -6.02
N GLY A 146 -3.53 1.97 -5.12
CA GLY A 146 -2.22 1.38 -5.42
C GLY A 146 -2.10 -0.11 -5.12
N ASN A 147 -3.08 -0.71 -4.43
CA ASN A 147 -3.11 -2.15 -4.21
C ASN A 147 -4.19 -2.83 -5.05
N ALA A 148 -3.96 -4.10 -5.32
CA ALA A 148 -4.90 -4.97 -6.02
C ALA A 148 -4.74 -6.42 -5.54
N LYS A 149 -5.78 -7.24 -5.79
CA LYS A 149 -5.67 -8.69 -5.61
C LYS A 149 -4.82 -9.29 -6.72
N THR A 150 -3.89 -10.14 -6.30
CA THR A 150 -3.04 -10.97 -7.16
C THR A 150 -3.17 -12.43 -6.73
N ASN A 151 -2.69 -13.36 -7.55
CA ASN A 151 -2.70 -14.79 -7.21
C ASN A 151 -1.88 -15.16 -5.95
N ARG A 152 -1.06 -14.24 -5.42
CA ARG A 152 -0.22 -14.46 -4.24
C ARG A 152 -0.71 -13.72 -2.98
N ASN A 153 -1.44 -12.63 -3.15
CA ASN A 153 -1.83 -11.74 -2.07
C ASN A 153 -3.04 -10.92 -2.52
N ASP A 154 -4.10 -10.96 -1.72
CA ASP A 154 -5.36 -10.24 -1.97
C ASP A 154 -5.23 -8.72 -1.82
N ASN A 155 -4.24 -8.24 -1.06
CA ASN A 155 -3.93 -6.81 -0.91
C ASN A 155 -2.47 -6.52 -1.30
N SER A 156 -2.11 -6.82 -2.55
CA SER A 156 -0.74 -6.65 -3.05
C SER A 156 -0.50 -5.19 -3.45
N SER A 157 0.47 -4.54 -2.81
CA SER A 157 0.95 -3.23 -3.25
C SER A 157 1.63 -3.32 -4.62
N ARG A 158 1.12 -2.52 -5.57
CA ARG A 158 1.60 -2.46 -6.96
C ARG A 158 2.41 -1.19 -7.24
N PHE A 159 2.97 -0.61 -6.18
CA PHE A 159 3.89 0.51 -6.20
C PHE A 159 4.89 0.35 -5.06
N GLY A 160 6.10 0.88 -5.24
CA GLY A 160 7.07 1.06 -4.17
C GLY A 160 6.72 2.31 -3.36
N LYS A 161 6.87 2.23 -2.04
CA LYS A 161 6.62 3.34 -1.13
C LYS A 161 7.89 3.66 -0.35
N TYR A 162 8.30 4.91 -0.39
CA TYR A 162 9.33 5.47 0.47
C TYR A 162 8.70 6.58 1.30
N MET A 163 8.98 6.59 2.59
CA MET A 163 8.42 7.56 3.52
C MET A 163 9.56 8.21 4.27
N ASP A 164 9.72 9.52 4.05
CA ASP A 164 10.53 10.38 4.90
C ASP A 164 9.70 10.81 6.10
N ILE A 165 10.31 10.79 7.27
CA ILE A 165 9.74 11.33 8.49
C ILE A 165 10.74 12.35 9.01
N GLU A 166 10.28 13.58 9.13
CA GLU A 166 11.12 14.71 9.50
C GLU A 166 11.00 14.95 11.00
N PHE A 167 12.14 15.17 11.67
CA PHE A 167 12.20 15.42 13.11
C PHE A 167 12.88 16.76 13.38
N ASP A 168 12.46 17.44 14.44
CA ASP A 168 13.13 18.62 14.94
C ASP A 168 14.42 18.26 15.71
N TYR A 169 15.17 19.28 16.13
CA TYR A 169 16.42 19.11 16.89
C TYR A 169 16.21 18.46 18.28
N LEU A 170 14.98 18.40 18.80
CA LEU A 170 14.64 17.71 20.05
C LEU A 170 14.28 16.23 19.81
N GLY A 171 14.04 15.83 18.56
CA GLY A 171 13.59 14.51 18.15
C GLY A 171 12.07 14.38 18.02
N SER A 172 11.32 15.47 17.94
CA SER A 172 9.87 15.44 17.73
C SER A 172 9.54 15.44 16.24
N PRO A 173 8.61 14.61 15.74
CA PRO A 173 8.24 14.60 14.34
C PRO A 173 7.56 15.91 13.96
N LEU A 174 8.09 16.54 12.92
CA LEU A 174 7.54 17.76 12.31
C LEU A 174 6.54 17.42 11.19
N GLY A 175 6.80 16.33 10.48
CA GLY A 175 6.04 15.96 9.29
C GLY A 175 6.64 14.74 8.59
N GLY A 176 6.25 14.55 7.34
CA GLY A 176 6.81 13.50 6.52
C GLY A 176 6.40 13.62 5.05
N HIS A 177 7.18 12.99 4.18
CA HIS A 177 6.94 12.97 2.75
C HIS A 177 6.79 11.52 2.27
N ILE A 178 5.80 11.24 1.42
CA ILE A 178 5.63 9.91 0.82
C ILE A 178 5.97 9.99 -0.66
N ASN A 179 7.05 9.32 -1.05
CA ASN A 179 7.44 9.14 -2.44
C ASN A 179 6.95 7.78 -2.94
N ASN A 180 6.17 7.79 -4.02
CA ASN A 180 5.67 6.59 -4.67
C ASN A 180 6.50 6.29 -5.92
N TYR A 181 6.90 5.03 -6.08
CA TYR A 181 7.73 4.57 -7.19
C TYR A 181 7.03 3.49 -7.98
N LEU A 182 7.17 3.54 -9.31
CA LEU A 182 6.86 2.42 -10.21
C LEU A 182 5.46 1.82 -10.00
N LEU A 183 4.41 2.66 -9.96
CA LEU A 183 3.04 2.17 -10.01
C LEU A 183 2.83 1.32 -11.27
N GLU A 184 2.31 0.11 -11.12
CA GLU A 184 2.02 -0.82 -12.21
C GLU A 184 0.83 -0.34 -13.06
N LYS A 185 1.07 0.69 -13.89
CA LYS A 185 0.03 1.32 -14.73
C LYS A 185 -0.65 0.33 -15.69
N SER A 186 0.08 -0.70 -16.14
CA SER A 186 -0.46 -1.74 -17.02
C SER A 186 -1.63 -2.51 -16.40
N ARG A 187 -1.71 -2.58 -15.06
CA ARG A 187 -2.81 -3.24 -14.35
C ARG A 187 -4.16 -2.59 -14.62
N VAL A 188 -4.19 -1.29 -14.91
CA VAL A 188 -5.45 -0.58 -15.18
C VAL A 188 -6.15 -1.17 -16.40
N ILE A 189 -5.38 -1.53 -17.44
CA ILE A 189 -5.93 -1.97 -18.73
C ILE A 189 -5.96 -3.48 -18.91
N HIS A 190 -5.18 -4.22 -18.11
CA HIS A 190 -5.05 -5.68 -18.21
C HIS A 190 -4.84 -6.34 -16.85
N GLN A 191 -5.54 -7.44 -16.59
CA GLN A 191 -5.31 -8.30 -15.42
C GLN A 191 -5.23 -9.77 -15.85
N ASN A 192 -4.37 -10.53 -15.19
CA ASN A 192 -4.30 -11.97 -15.40
C ASN A 192 -5.49 -12.66 -14.71
N LYS A 193 -5.83 -13.87 -15.20
CA LYS A 193 -6.88 -14.68 -14.59
C LYS A 193 -6.63 -14.90 -13.08
N GLY A 194 -7.66 -14.68 -12.28
CA GLY A 194 -7.64 -14.75 -10.81
C GLY A 194 -7.28 -13.43 -10.11
N GLU A 195 -6.89 -12.40 -10.85
CA GLU A 195 -6.50 -11.09 -10.30
C GLU A 195 -7.58 -10.02 -10.45
N ARG A 196 -7.48 -8.95 -9.66
CA ARG A 196 -8.32 -7.75 -9.81
C ARG A 196 -7.53 -6.57 -10.35
N ASN A 197 -8.27 -5.57 -10.81
CA ASN A 197 -7.78 -4.20 -10.95
C ASN A 197 -7.58 -3.56 -9.55
N PHE A 198 -7.18 -2.29 -9.50
CA PHE A 198 -7.04 -1.55 -8.24
C PHE A 198 -8.35 -1.51 -7.44
N HIS A 199 -8.25 -1.59 -6.12
CA HIS A 199 -9.42 -1.74 -5.24
C HIS A 199 -10.42 -0.60 -5.39
N ILE A 200 -9.95 0.64 -5.60
CA ILE A 200 -10.77 1.84 -5.75
C ILE A 200 -11.91 1.70 -6.77
N PHE A 201 -11.70 0.94 -7.87
CA PHE A 201 -12.75 0.73 -8.86
C PHE A 201 -13.93 -0.03 -8.26
N TYR A 202 -13.65 -1.13 -7.56
CA TYR A 202 -14.68 -1.99 -6.97
C TYR A 202 -15.29 -1.33 -5.72
N GLU A 203 -14.46 -0.66 -4.91
CA GLU A 203 -14.90 0.15 -3.77
C GLU A 203 -15.87 1.25 -4.22
N LEU A 204 -15.58 1.96 -5.30
CA LEU A 204 -16.47 2.98 -5.86
C LEU A 204 -17.81 2.38 -6.30
N LEU A 205 -17.79 1.29 -7.07
CA LEU A 205 -19.00 0.66 -7.61
C LEU A 205 -19.91 0.09 -6.50
N ASN A 206 -19.31 -0.54 -5.48
CA ASN A 206 -20.05 -1.18 -4.38
C ASN A 206 -20.39 -0.21 -3.24
N GLY A 207 -19.58 0.84 -3.05
CA GLY A 207 -19.69 1.74 -1.90
C GLY A 207 -20.42 3.05 -2.15
N ALA A 208 -20.42 3.57 -3.38
CA ALA A 208 -21.11 4.83 -3.65
C ALA A 208 -22.63 4.68 -3.65
N ASP A 209 -23.33 5.76 -3.30
CA ASP A 209 -24.78 5.85 -3.41
C ASP A 209 -25.23 5.98 -4.88
N ASP A 210 -26.51 5.72 -5.13
CA ASP A 210 -27.07 5.71 -6.49
C ASP A 210 -27.00 7.11 -7.14
N GLU A 211 -27.07 8.18 -6.36
CA GLU A 211 -26.92 9.55 -6.85
C GLU A 211 -25.50 9.79 -7.39
N THR A 212 -24.48 9.40 -6.64
CA THR A 212 -23.08 9.51 -7.05
C THR A 212 -22.79 8.65 -8.28
N LEU A 213 -23.26 7.40 -8.31
CA LEU A 213 -23.09 6.53 -9.47
C LEU A 213 -23.78 7.11 -10.71
N THR A 214 -24.97 7.69 -10.56
CA THR A 214 -25.68 8.36 -11.66
C THR A 214 -24.88 9.57 -12.18
N LYS A 215 -24.35 10.41 -11.30
CA LYS A 215 -23.49 11.55 -11.68
C LYS A 215 -22.21 11.11 -12.40
N LEU A 216 -21.69 9.94 -12.04
CA LEU A 216 -20.49 9.35 -12.64
C LEU A 216 -20.79 8.51 -13.90
N PHE A 217 -22.06 8.39 -14.31
CA PHE A 217 -22.51 7.51 -15.39
C PHE A 217 -22.13 6.03 -15.16
N LEU A 218 -22.05 5.59 -13.91
CA LEU A 218 -21.65 4.24 -13.54
C LEU A 218 -22.86 3.35 -13.20
N ARG A 219 -22.76 2.08 -13.58
CA ARG A 219 -23.54 0.95 -13.08
C ARG A 219 -22.76 0.21 -12.00
N ARG A 220 -23.45 -0.35 -11.00
CA ARG A 220 -22.83 -1.10 -9.89
C ARG A 220 -22.12 -2.38 -10.32
N ASP A 221 -22.65 -3.07 -11.32
CA ASP A 221 -22.11 -4.34 -11.81
C ASP A 221 -20.70 -4.16 -12.43
N PRO A 222 -19.63 -4.74 -11.85
CA PRO A 222 -18.28 -4.64 -12.39
C PRO A 222 -18.13 -5.28 -13.78
N GLN A 223 -18.95 -6.27 -14.12
CA GLN A 223 -18.91 -6.94 -15.42
C GLN A 223 -19.27 -6.02 -16.59
N SER A 224 -19.94 -4.91 -16.29
CA SER A 224 -20.26 -3.87 -17.26
C SER A 224 -19.03 -3.09 -17.76
N TYR A 225 -17.82 -3.31 -17.21
CA TYR A 225 -16.61 -2.59 -17.60
C TYR A 225 -15.49 -3.53 -18.04
N PHE A 226 -15.01 -3.32 -19.26
CA PHE A 226 -13.92 -4.10 -19.85
C PHE A 226 -12.64 -4.12 -19.01
N TYR A 227 -12.32 -3.03 -18.29
CA TYR A 227 -11.14 -2.99 -17.42
C TYR A 227 -11.30 -3.70 -16.08
N LEU A 228 -12.48 -4.22 -15.75
CA LEU A 228 -12.74 -4.93 -14.49
C LEU A 228 -13.08 -6.42 -14.70
N ASN A 229 -13.45 -6.84 -15.92
CA ASN A 229 -13.92 -8.19 -16.21
C ASN A 229 -12.87 -9.13 -16.85
N GLN A 230 -11.65 -8.66 -17.12
CA GLN A 230 -10.60 -9.49 -17.73
C GLN A 230 -10.00 -10.52 -16.77
N GLY A 231 -9.93 -10.18 -15.48
CA GLY A 231 -9.31 -11.02 -14.45
C GLY A 231 -10.19 -12.16 -13.94
N ASP A 232 -11.48 -12.20 -14.29
CA ASP A 232 -12.45 -13.22 -13.83
C ASP A 232 -12.48 -13.39 -12.30
N SER A 233 -12.41 -12.27 -11.59
CA SER A 233 -12.38 -12.23 -10.12
C SER A 233 -12.97 -10.92 -9.62
N GLU A 234 -14.27 -10.89 -9.30
CA GLU A 234 -14.93 -9.69 -8.79
C GLU A 234 -14.76 -9.49 -7.29
N GLU A 235 -14.74 -10.58 -6.52
CA GLU A 235 -14.75 -10.54 -5.06
C GLU A 235 -13.43 -10.99 -4.43
N ILE A 236 -13.19 -10.47 -3.23
CA ILE A 236 -12.11 -10.89 -2.35
C ILE A 236 -12.77 -11.47 -1.09
N THR A 237 -12.52 -12.75 -0.81
CA THR A 237 -13.12 -13.41 0.35
C THR A 237 -12.76 -12.69 1.65
N GLY A 238 -13.77 -12.32 2.43
CA GLY A 238 -13.60 -11.62 3.70
C GLY A 238 -13.36 -10.11 3.61
N THR A 239 -13.40 -9.52 2.42
CA THR A 239 -13.32 -8.06 2.22
C THR A 239 -14.66 -7.52 1.74
N ASP A 240 -15.09 -6.41 2.33
CA ASP A 240 -16.32 -5.70 1.99
C ASP A 240 -15.95 -4.37 1.33
N ASP A 241 -15.97 -4.33 0.00
CA ASP A 241 -15.57 -3.16 -0.80
C ASP A 241 -16.41 -1.91 -0.45
N SER A 242 -17.68 -2.08 -0.02
CA SER A 242 -18.55 -0.97 0.38
C SER A 242 -18.08 -0.32 1.69
N LYS A 243 -17.66 -1.15 2.65
CA LYS A 243 -17.02 -0.65 3.88
C LYS A 243 -15.67 0.00 3.60
N GLN A 244 -14.85 -0.59 2.73
CA GLN A 244 -13.55 -0.01 2.37
C GLN A 244 -13.71 1.36 1.71
N TYR A 245 -14.70 1.53 0.83
CA TYR A 245 -15.03 2.84 0.26
C TYR A 245 -15.35 3.89 1.33
N THR A 246 -16.08 3.51 2.38
CA THR A 246 -16.36 4.40 3.53
C THR A 246 -15.07 4.80 4.26
N VAL A 247 -14.14 3.87 4.43
CA VAL A 247 -12.82 4.15 5.02
C VAL A 247 -12.05 5.14 4.15
N VAL A 248 -12.04 4.98 2.83
CA VAL A 248 -11.40 5.92 1.88
C VAL A 248 -12.03 7.30 1.95
N LYS A 249 -13.36 7.40 1.96
CA LYS A 249 -14.08 8.68 2.10
C LYS A 249 -13.76 9.40 3.42
N ASN A 250 -13.63 8.65 4.51
CA ASN A 250 -13.23 9.21 5.80
C ASN A 250 -11.76 9.65 5.79
N ALA A 251 -10.88 8.89 5.13
CA ALA A 251 -9.49 9.27 4.96
C ALA A 251 -9.37 10.58 4.15
N PHE A 252 -10.09 10.73 3.03
CA PHE A 252 -10.12 12.00 2.28
C PHE A 252 -10.49 13.20 3.15
N LYS A 253 -11.51 13.06 4.01
CA LYS A 253 -11.90 14.11 4.96
C LYS A 253 -10.78 14.43 5.97
N ALA A 254 -10.06 13.41 6.45
CA ALA A 254 -8.97 13.60 7.40
C ALA A 254 -7.74 14.30 6.77
N PHE A 255 -7.61 14.27 5.45
CA PHE A 255 -6.61 15.03 4.67
C PHE A 255 -7.13 16.35 4.13
N ASP A 256 -8.27 16.82 4.61
CA ASP A 256 -8.86 18.10 4.20
C ASP A 256 -9.20 18.18 2.69
N PHE A 257 -9.39 17.03 2.01
CA PHE A 257 -9.87 17.03 0.62
C PHE A 257 -11.32 17.54 0.59
N GLY A 258 -11.53 18.66 -0.10
CA GLY A 258 -12.85 19.24 -0.29
C GLY A 258 -13.75 18.34 -1.14
N GLU A 259 -15.06 18.54 -1.04
CA GLU A 259 -16.05 17.76 -1.81
C GLU A 259 -15.81 17.85 -3.31
N LYS A 260 -15.42 19.03 -3.81
CA LYS A 260 -15.06 19.24 -5.22
C LYS A 260 -13.87 18.40 -5.66
N GLU A 261 -12.84 18.30 -4.83
CA GLU A 261 -11.64 17.53 -5.14
C GLU A 261 -11.94 16.03 -5.12
N GLN A 262 -12.69 15.57 -4.12
CA GLN A 262 -13.16 14.18 -4.07
C GLN A 262 -13.99 13.83 -5.31
N ASN A 263 -14.95 14.68 -5.68
CA ASN A 263 -15.76 14.48 -6.88
C ASN A 263 -14.91 14.45 -8.15
N THR A 264 -13.88 15.32 -8.24
CA THR A 264 -12.95 15.32 -9.37
C THR A 264 -12.15 14.01 -9.46
N ILE A 265 -11.64 13.52 -8.32
CA ILE A 265 -10.95 12.23 -8.25
C ILE A 265 -11.87 11.09 -8.73
N LEU A 266 -13.11 11.05 -8.24
CA LEU A 266 -14.08 10.03 -8.65
C LEU A 266 -14.47 10.15 -10.13
N SER A 267 -14.56 11.37 -10.67
CA SER A 267 -14.77 11.60 -12.10
C SER A 267 -13.63 11.04 -12.95
N ILE A 268 -12.38 11.16 -12.49
CA ILE A 268 -11.22 10.57 -13.17
C ILE A 268 -11.31 9.03 -13.12
N VAL A 269 -11.59 8.45 -11.95
CA VAL A 269 -11.76 6.99 -11.80
C VAL A 269 -12.86 6.46 -12.73
N SER A 270 -14.01 7.14 -12.78
CA SER A 270 -15.11 6.79 -13.69
C SER A 270 -14.70 6.92 -15.16
N SER A 271 -13.99 7.99 -15.53
CA SER A 271 -13.54 8.22 -16.91
C SER A 271 -12.64 7.09 -17.40
N VAL A 272 -11.76 6.57 -16.54
CA VAL A 272 -10.89 5.41 -16.87
C VAL A 272 -11.72 4.17 -17.18
N LEU A 273 -12.79 3.91 -16.43
CA LEU A 273 -13.69 2.78 -16.71
C LEU A 273 -14.42 2.95 -18.05
N HIS A 274 -14.91 4.16 -18.36
CA HIS A 274 -15.56 4.46 -19.64
C HIS A 274 -14.60 4.34 -20.82
N MET A 275 -13.33 4.74 -20.66
CA MET A 275 -12.30 4.58 -21.70
C MET A 275 -12.10 3.11 -22.09
N GLY A 276 -12.15 2.19 -21.13
CA GLY A 276 -12.09 0.75 -21.43
C GLY A 276 -13.26 0.23 -22.26
N ASN A 277 -14.41 0.90 -22.19
CA ASN A 277 -15.62 0.53 -22.91
C ASN A 277 -15.79 1.27 -24.26
N THR A 278 -14.86 2.15 -24.63
CA THR A 278 -14.98 2.95 -25.87
C THR A 278 -14.93 2.09 -27.12
N GLY A 279 -13.97 1.14 -27.18
CA GLY A 279 -13.81 0.22 -28.31
C GLY A 279 -13.47 0.92 -29.64
N PHE A 280 -12.78 0.20 -30.52
CA PHE A 280 -12.39 0.70 -31.84
C PHE A 280 -12.53 -0.41 -32.88
N TYR A 281 -12.91 -0.04 -34.09
CA TYR A 281 -12.91 -0.92 -35.26
C TYR A 281 -12.30 -0.20 -36.46
N GLU A 282 -11.93 -0.95 -37.48
CA GLU A 282 -11.40 -0.41 -38.73
C GLU A 282 -12.54 -0.21 -39.73
N GLU A 283 -12.58 0.97 -40.35
CA GLU A 283 -13.43 1.27 -41.51
C GLU A 283 -12.60 2.08 -42.52
N ASP A 284 -12.50 1.60 -43.76
CA ASP A 284 -11.72 2.23 -44.84
C ASP A 284 -10.27 2.62 -44.46
N GLY A 285 -9.60 1.75 -43.69
CA GLY A 285 -8.23 1.98 -43.22
C GLY A 285 -8.10 3.05 -42.14
N GLN A 286 -9.22 3.50 -41.56
CA GLN A 286 -9.27 4.44 -40.44
C GLN A 286 -9.82 3.77 -39.19
N ALA A 287 -9.31 4.19 -38.03
CA ALA A 287 -9.86 3.76 -36.74
C ALA A 287 -11.15 4.55 -36.44
N VAL A 288 -12.24 3.84 -36.19
CA VAL A 288 -13.54 4.42 -35.83
C VAL A 288 -13.92 3.97 -34.42
N ILE A 289 -14.50 4.91 -33.67
CA ILE A 289 -14.94 4.68 -32.29
C ILE A 289 -16.20 3.81 -32.29
N ALA A 290 -16.16 2.69 -31.56
CA ALA A 290 -17.29 1.75 -31.49
C ALA A 290 -18.45 2.29 -30.64
N GLN A 291 -18.14 2.94 -29.52
CA GLN A 291 -19.14 3.41 -28.56
C GLN A 291 -19.01 4.90 -28.25
N LEU A 292 -19.61 5.74 -29.10
CA LEU A 292 -19.60 7.21 -28.94
C LEU A 292 -20.18 7.68 -27.60
N LYS A 293 -21.18 6.99 -27.05
CA LYS A 293 -21.78 7.37 -25.76
C LYS A 293 -20.76 7.38 -24.61
N THR A 294 -19.79 6.47 -24.63
CA THR A 294 -18.71 6.47 -23.61
C THR A 294 -17.84 7.71 -23.73
N VAL A 295 -17.58 8.17 -24.95
CA VAL A 295 -16.83 9.41 -25.20
C VAL A 295 -17.56 10.61 -24.65
N SER A 296 -18.88 10.70 -24.87
CA SER A 296 -19.70 11.77 -24.29
C SER A 296 -19.68 11.74 -22.75
N HIS A 297 -19.76 10.55 -22.13
CA HIS A 297 -19.59 10.43 -20.67
C HIS A 297 -18.20 10.91 -20.21
N ILE A 298 -17.12 10.48 -20.86
CA ILE A 298 -15.75 10.90 -20.52
C ILE A 298 -15.61 12.41 -20.63
N CYS A 299 -16.16 13.02 -21.69
CA CYS A 299 -16.11 14.47 -21.89
C CYS A 299 -16.84 15.24 -20.80
N ASN A 300 -18.01 14.74 -20.38
CA ASN A 300 -18.77 15.31 -19.25
C ASN A 300 -18.00 15.19 -17.93
N LEU A 301 -17.28 14.09 -17.71
CA LEU A 301 -16.54 13.87 -16.47
C LEU A 301 -15.24 14.68 -16.40
N LEU A 302 -14.50 14.75 -17.51
CA LEU A 302 -13.22 15.46 -17.63
C LEU A 302 -13.35 16.92 -18.05
N GLN A 303 -14.58 17.38 -18.34
CA GLN A 303 -14.88 18.75 -18.76
C GLN A 303 -14.11 19.15 -20.03
N CYS A 304 -14.05 18.25 -21.01
CA CYS A 304 -13.40 18.48 -22.31
C CYS A 304 -14.40 18.44 -23.47
N LYS A 305 -14.00 18.95 -24.65
CA LYS A 305 -14.86 18.98 -25.84
C LYS A 305 -14.88 17.62 -26.53
N GLU A 306 -16.07 17.16 -26.88
CA GLU A 306 -16.28 15.85 -27.48
C GLU A 306 -15.55 15.67 -28.82
N ASP A 307 -15.67 16.63 -29.73
CA ASP A 307 -14.99 16.59 -31.03
C ASP A 307 -13.46 16.47 -30.89
N LEU A 308 -12.89 17.15 -29.88
CA LEU A 308 -11.44 17.10 -29.63
C LEU A 308 -11.02 15.74 -29.08
N LEU A 309 -11.80 15.13 -28.18
CA LEU A 309 -11.48 13.83 -27.62
C LEU A 309 -11.65 12.72 -28.67
N GLN A 310 -12.72 12.77 -29.47
CA GLN A 310 -12.93 11.81 -30.56
C GLN A 310 -11.74 11.85 -31.53
N HIS A 311 -11.37 13.04 -32.01
CA HIS A 311 -10.21 13.21 -32.87
C HIS A 311 -8.90 12.74 -32.21
N ALA A 312 -8.70 13.02 -30.91
CA ALA A 312 -7.50 12.58 -30.20
C ALA A 312 -7.41 11.05 -30.02
N PHE A 313 -8.54 10.33 -29.98
CA PHE A 313 -8.53 8.87 -29.91
C PHE A 313 -8.21 8.20 -31.26
N THR A 314 -8.62 8.80 -32.37
CA THR A 314 -8.46 8.21 -33.70
C THR A 314 -7.25 8.74 -34.47
N ASN A 315 -6.68 9.88 -34.06
CA ASN A 315 -5.62 10.55 -34.80
C ASN A 315 -4.43 10.92 -33.89
N ARG A 316 -3.22 10.74 -34.43
CA ARG A 316 -1.98 11.19 -33.79
C ARG A 316 -1.47 12.43 -34.50
N THR A 317 -1.46 13.57 -33.82
CA THR A 317 -0.78 14.79 -34.33
C THR A 317 0.73 14.62 -34.16
N ILE A 318 1.47 14.79 -35.25
CA ILE A 318 2.93 14.70 -35.27
C ILE A 318 3.46 15.98 -35.91
N GLU A 319 4.49 16.58 -35.32
CA GLU A 319 5.22 17.67 -35.98
C GLU A 319 6.06 17.07 -37.11
N ALA A 320 5.69 17.34 -38.35
CA ALA A 320 6.49 16.97 -39.51
C ALA A 320 7.67 17.95 -39.63
N ARG A 321 8.88 17.46 -39.37
CA ARG A 321 10.12 18.22 -39.57
C ARG A 321 10.67 18.06 -40.97
#